data_AF-A0A6C0CYU0-F1
#
_entry.id   AF-A0A6C0CYU0-F1
#
_cell.length_a   1.000
_cell.length_b   1.000
_cell.length_c   1.000
_cell.angle_alpha   90.00
_cell.angle_beta   90.00
_cell.angle_gamma   90.00
#
_symmetry.space_group_name_H-M   'P 1'
#
loop_
_entity.id
_entity.type
_entity.pdbx_description
1 polymer ?
#
loop_
_entity_poly.entity_id
_entity_poly.type
_entity_poly.pdbx_seq_one_letter_code
_entity_poly.pdbx_strand_id
1 'polypeptide(L)'
;MSSQSYSILIPHIFMNIPIQKIKSSFEDLNIGKVERIDSIIKLSREGYKYRMAFIHFEYWNMNNCAAVNLKERIENPYKEARLVYDDPWYWLLLPNKSNEKHVPSELDKLRNLFENQIQKIENEVDCIYEELYQREYITKESQPEWLHDRSYGFAPIYPMNCDIDESYSLSTMDSMDYNTEIDDEIDEIYKNRYMPEEKLHLPPTRAWMTMNVCDNA
;
A
#
# COMPACT_ATOMS: atom_id res chain seq x y z
N MET A 1 37.17 10.97 -20.10
CA MET A 1 36.16 12.03 -19.98
C MET A 1 34.80 11.38 -20.06
N SER A 2 34.03 11.40 -18.99
CA SER A 2 32.67 10.86 -18.97
C SER A 2 31.78 11.75 -19.84
N SER A 3 31.57 11.36 -21.09
CA SER A 3 30.60 12.00 -21.97
C SER A 3 29.21 11.80 -21.35
N GLN A 4 28.70 12.79 -20.61
CA GLN A 4 27.33 12.77 -20.13
C GLN A 4 26.41 12.83 -21.35
N SER A 5 25.80 11.70 -21.68
CA SER A 5 24.79 11.58 -22.73
C SER A 5 23.53 12.32 -22.29
N TYR A 6 23.36 13.54 -22.80
CA TYR A 6 22.19 14.35 -22.50
C TYR A 6 20.99 13.84 -23.29
N SER A 7 19.82 13.79 -22.64
CA SER A 7 18.59 13.28 -23.23
C SER A 7 17.42 14.19 -22.88
N ILE A 8 16.53 14.41 -23.84
CA ILE A 8 15.33 15.24 -23.66
C ILE A 8 14.08 14.52 -24.16
N LEU A 9 12.93 15.03 -23.76
CA LEU A 9 11.62 14.53 -24.12
C LEU A 9 10.81 15.60 -24.84
N ILE A 10 10.20 15.23 -25.95
CA ILE A 10 9.14 15.99 -26.61
C ILE A 10 7.82 15.25 -26.39
N PRO A 11 6.91 15.79 -25.56
CA PRO A 11 5.69 15.08 -25.18
C PRO A 11 4.71 14.87 -26.34
N HIS A 12 4.60 15.88 -27.20
CA HIS A 12 3.55 15.95 -28.22
C HIS A 12 4.10 16.42 -29.56
N ILE A 13 4.10 15.52 -30.52
CA ILE A 13 4.51 15.73 -31.91
C ILE A 13 3.38 15.22 -32.81
N PHE A 14 3.01 16.02 -33.80
CA PHE A 14 2.03 15.61 -34.79
C PHE A 14 2.56 14.48 -35.68
N MET A 15 1.69 13.53 -36.06
CA MET A 15 2.08 12.36 -36.83
C MET A 15 2.58 12.66 -38.24
N ASN A 16 2.16 13.80 -38.81
CA ASN A 16 2.62 14.29 -40.11
C ASN A 16 4.09 14.74 -40.10
N ILE A 17 4.70 14.94 -38.93
CA ILE A 17 6.08 15.39 -38.82
C ILE A 17 7.02 14.17 -38.90
N PRO A 18 7.93 14.12 -39.89
CA PRO A 18 8.90 13.05 -39.99
C PRO A 18 9.99 13.20 -38.92
N ILE A 19 10.52 12.07 -38.45
CA ILE A 19 11.60 12.04 -37.43
C ILE A 19 12.84 12.81 -37.92
N GLN A 20 13.12 12.76 -39.22
CA GLN A 20 14.20 13.52 -39.84
C GLN A 20 14.06 15.03 -39.63
N LYS A 21 12.84 15.58 -39.71
CA LYS A 21 12.60 17.02 -39.46
C LYS A 21 12.95 17.39 -38.03
N ILE A 22 12.60 16.53 -37.07
CA ILE A 22 12.97 16.73 -35.66
C ILE A 22 14.48 16.78 -35.53
N LYS A 23 15.20 15.81 -36.11
CA LYS A 23 16.67 15.76 -36.09
C LYS A 23 17.29 17.03 -36.69
N SER A 24 16.86 17.41 -37.89
CA SER A 24 17.34 18.62 -38.56
C SER A 24 17.09 19.87 -37.73
N SER A 25 15.92 20.02 -37.09
CA SER A 25 15.64 21.20 -36.25
C SER A 25 16.66 21.40 -35.11
N PHE A 26 17.20 20.32 -34.51
CA PHE A 26 18.23 20.46 -33.47
C PHE A 26 19.62 20.75 -34.04
N GLU A 27 19.94 20.13 -35.18
CA GLU A 27 21.25 20.29 -35.85
C GLU A 27 21.36 21.66 -36.53
N ASP A 28 20.32 22.11 -37.24
CA ASP A 28 20.25 23.40 -37.94
C ASP A 28 20.38 24.59 -36.97
N LEU A 29 19.83 24.45 -35.76
CA LEU A 29 19.94 25.45 -34.69
C LEU A 29 21.25 25.36 -33.90
N ASN A 30 22.17 24.46 -34.29
CA ASN A 30 23.46 24.23 -33.63
C ASN A 30 23.31 23.96 -32.11
N ILE A 31 22.24 23.27 -31.71
CA ILE A 31 21.99 22.93 -30.29
C ILE A 31 22.84 21.75 -29.86
N GLY A 32 23.00 20.77 -30.75
CA GLY A 32 23.77 19.55 -30.51
C GLY A 32 23.56 18.54 -31.61
N LYS A 33 24.35 17.47 -31.60
CA LYS A 33 24.23 16.37 -32.56
C LYS A 33 23.38 15.27 -31.97
N VAL A 34 22.35 14.85 -32.71
CA VAL A 34 21.42 13.81 -32.26
C VAL A 34 21.96 12.43 -32.63
N GLU A 35 22.15 11.57 -31.62
CA GLU A 35 22.59 10.18 -31.79
C GLU A 35 21.42 9.31 -32.23
N ARG A 36 20.35 9.30 -31.43
CA ARG A 36 19.14 8.49 -31.66
C ARG A 36 17.88 9.20 -31.20
N ILE A 37 16.75 8.83 -31.81
CA ILE A 37 15.42 9.30 -31.44
C ILE A 37 14.53 8.08 -31.25
N ASP A 38 14.09 7.86 -30.02
CA ASP A 38 13.12 6.82 -29.68
C ASP A 38 11.74 7.45 -29.67
N SER A 39 10.79 6.88 -30.40
CA SER A 39 9.45 7.46 -30.51
C SER A 39 8.35 6.48 -30.15
N ILE A 40 7.34 6.97 -29.44
CA ILE A 40 6.19 6.20 -28.97
C ILE A 40 4.93 6.85 -29.52
N ILE A 41 4.06 6.05 -30.12
CA ILE A 41 2.75 6.49 -30.59
C ILE A 41 1.75 6.39 -29.44
N LYS A 42 1.03 7.48 -29.18
CA LYS A 42 -0.01 7.57 -28.15
C LYS A 42 -1.33 8.03 -28.76
N LEU A 43 -2.42 7.69 -28.08
CA LEU A 43 -3.77 8.13 -28.40
C LEU A 43 -4.18 9.24 -27.42
N SER A 44 -4.71 10.33 -27.95
CA SER A 44 -5.32 11.40 -27.16
C SER A 44 -6.68 10.94 -26.62
N ARG A 45 -7.21 11.66 -25.62
CA ARG A 45 -8.57 11.44 -25.09
C ARG A 45 -9.65 11.57 -26.17
N GLU A 46 -9.38 12.40 -27.17
CA GLU A 46 -10.26 12.66 -28.32
C GLU A 46 -10.05 11.65 -29.48
N GLY A 47 -9.20 10.64 -29.31
CA GLY A 47 -8.94 9.59 -30.31
C GLY A 47 -7.87 9.92 -31.35
N TYR A 48 -7.32 11.14 -31.35
CA TYR A 48 -6.22 11.51 -32.25
C TYR A 48 -4.90 10.84 -31.86
N LYS A 49 -4.19 10.30 -32.85
CA LYS A 49 -2.85 9.74 -32.66
C LYS A 49 -1.80 10.86 -32.66
N TYR A 50 -0.94 10.87 -31.65
CA TYR A 50 0.22 11.75 -31.59
C TYR A 50 1.48 10.95 -31.23
N ARG A 51 2.64 11.52 -31.51
CA ARG A 51 3.94 10.91 -31.22
C ARG A 51 4.59 11.61 -30.05
N MET A 52 5.15 10.84 -29.14
CA MET A 52 6.07 11.29 -28.11
C MET A 52 7.49 10.88 -28.55
N ALA A 53 8.49 11.75 -28.41
CA ALA A 53 9.86 11.43 -28.81
C ALA A 53 10.84 11.67 -27.66
N PHE A 54 11.74 10.72 -27.46
CA PHE A 54 12.91 10.79 -26.60
C PHE A 54 14.12 10.99 -27.49
N ILE A 55 14.83 12.08 -27.27
CA ILE A 55 15.96 12.48 -28.11
C ILE A 55 17.21 12.33 -27.27
N HIS A 56 18.12 11.50 -27.77
CA HIS A 56 19.41 11.25 -27.15
C HIS A 56 20.49 11.92 -27.98
N PHE A 57 21.26 12.81 -27.34
CA PHE A 57 22.31 13.55 -27.99
C PHE A 57 23.64 12.81 -27.89
N GLU A 58 24.38 12.80 -29.00
CA GLU A 58 25.79 12.38 -29.02
C GLU A 58 26.62 13.41 -28.26
N TYR A 59 26.37 14.69 -28.52
CA TYR A 59 26.88 15.80 -27.73
C TYR A 59 25.90 16.96 -27.74
N TRP A 60 25.90 17.72 -26.64
CA TRP A 60 25.22 19.00 -26.55
C TRP A 60 26.23 20.13 -26.74
N ASN A 61 25.89 21.13 -27.54
CA ASN A 61 26.80 22.22 -27.88
C ASN A 61 26.87 23.26 -26.75
N MET A 62 27.90 23.18 -25.90
CA MET A 62 28.11 24.15 -24.81
C MET A 62 28.70 25.49 -25.28
N ASN A 63 29.17 25.58 -26.52
CA ASN A 63 29.76 26.80 -27.06
C ASN A 63 28.68 27.75 -27.59
N ASN A 64 27.48 27.25 -27.85
CA ASN A 64 26.36 28.05 -28.33
C ASN A 64 25.54 28.58 -27.13
N CYS A 65 25.48 29.90 -26.97
CA CYS A 65 24.73 30.54 -25.90
C CYS A 65 23.24 30.18 -25.92
N ALA A 66 22.63 30.02 -27.11
CA ALA A 66 21.23 29.62 -27.24
C ALA A 66 21.01 28.19 -26.72
N ALA A 67 21.95 27.28 -26.99
CA ALA A 67 21.89 25.89 -26.52
C ALA A 67 22.09 25.80 -25.01
N VAL A 68 22.98 26.59 -24.42
CA VAL A 68 23.19 26.66 -22.97
C VAL A 68 21.93 27.20 -22.27
N ASN A 69 21.38 28.31 -22.77
CA ASN A 69 20.14 28.88 -22.24
C ASN A 69 18.95 27.91 -22.37
N LEU A 70 18.86 27.19 -23.48
CA LEU A 70 17.83 26.19 -23.69
C LEU A 70 17.95 25.05 -22.67
N LYS A 71 19.17 24.55 -22.43
CA LYS A 71 19.44 23.52 -21.43
C LYS A 71 19.03 23.98 -20.02
N GLU A 72 19.41 25.19 -19.63
CA GLU A 72 19.00 25.76 -18.32
C GLU A 72 17.47 25.82 -18.18
N ARG A 73 16.76 26.20 -19.25
CA ARG A 73 15.29 26.24 -19.27
C ARG A 73 14.67 24.85 -19.19
N ILE A 74 15.28 23.83 -19.78
CA ILE A 74 14.80 22.44 -19.70
C ILE A 74 14.99 21.89 -18.28
N GLU A 75 16.11 22.22 -17.64
CA GLU A 75 16.44 21.76 -16.29
C GLU A 75 15.63 22.49 -15.21
N ASN A 76 15.16 23.71 -15.48
CA ASN A 76 14.39 24.50 -14.53
C ASN A 76 12.89 24.11 -14.55
N PRO A 77 12.32 23.58 -13.45
CA PRO A 77 10.92 23.15 -13.42
C PRO A 77 9.92 24.31 -13.49
N TYR A 78 10.36 25.56 -13.27
CA TYR A 78 9.50 26.75 -13.29
C TYR A 78 9.50 27.47 -14.65
N LYS A 79 10.36 27.07 -15.58
CA LYS A 79 10.46 27.67 -16.91
C LYS A 79 10.04 26.66 -17.96
N GLU A 80 9.29 27.12 -18.96
CA GLU A 80 9.02 26.29 -20.14
C GLU A 80 10.16 26.43 -21.15
N ALA A 81 10.71 25.32 -21.60
CA ALA A 81 11.61 25.27 -22.74
C ALA A 81 10.84 25.01 -24.03
N ARG A 82 10.95 25.91 -25.00
CA ARG A 82 10.26 25.82 -26.28
C ARG A 82 11.27 25.86 -27.42
N LEU A 83 11.08 24.99 -28.41
CA LEU A 83 11.87 24.93 -29.63
C LEU A 83 10.97 25.23 -30.83
N VAL A 84 11.19 26.36 -31.49
CA VAL A 84 10.45 26.75 -32.70
C VAL A 84 11.05 26.01 -33.89
N TYR A 85 10.24 25.22 -34.60
CA TYR A 85 10.69 24.48 -35.79
C TYR A 85 10.13 25.07 -37.10
N ASP A 86 9.01 25.78 -37.02
CA ASP A 86 8.36 26.48 -38.13
C ASP A 86 7.40 27.52 -37.53
N ASP A 87 7.67 28.81 -37.64
CA ASP A 87 6.87 29.87 -36.97
C ASP A 87 5.41 29.84 -37.45
N PRO A 88 4.37 29.74 -36.57
CA PRO A 88 4.36 29.89 -35.10
C PRO A 88 4.43 28.58 -34.29
N TRP A 89 4.73 27.46 -34.94
CA TRP A 89 4.80 26.13 -34.34
C TRP A 89 6.09 25.89 -33.57
N TYR A 90 5.91 25.37 -32.35
CA TYR A 90 7.00 24.99 -31.46
C TYR A 90 6.72 23.66 -30.78
N TRP A 91 7.80 23.01 -30.31
CA TRP A 91 7.73 21.87 -29.41
C TRP A 91 8.11 22.29 -28.00
N LEU A 92 7.40 21.74 -27.01
CA LEU A 92 7.79 21.81 -25.62
C LEU A 92 8.88 20.76 -25.37
N LEU A 93 9.98 21.17 -24.75
CA LEU A 93 11.08 20.30 -24.37
C LEU A 93 11.03 20.08 -22.85
N LEU A 94 11.09 18.82 -22.45
CA LEU A 94 11.14 18.41 -21.05
C LEU A 94 12.42 17.61 -20.76
N PRO A 95 12.91 17.63 -19.52
CA PRO A 95 14.03 16.80 -19.11
C PRO A 95 13.64 15.33 -19.23
N ASN A 96 14.51 14.51 -19.83
CA ASN A 96 14.22 13.09 -19.93
C ASN A 96 14.50 12.38 -18.61
N LYS A 97 13.43 12.01 -17.89
CA LYS A 97 13.50 11.20 -16.66
C LYS A 97 13.57 9.70 -16.92
N SER A 98 13.47 9.23 -18.17
CA SER A 98 13.48 7.78 -18.47
C SER A 98 14.84 7.12 -18.26
N ASN A 99 15.90 7.91 -18.07
CA ASN A 99 17.25 7.43 -17.75
C ASN A 99 17.40 7.07 -16.27
N GLU A 100 16.44 7.44 -15.41
CA GLU A 100 16.21 6.73 -14.15
C GLU A 100 15.68 5.36 -14.53
N LYS A 101 16.62 4.47 -14.85
CA LYS A 101 16.32 3.10 -15.23
C LYS A 101 15.41 2.51 -14.17
N HIS A 102 14.14 2.34 -14.50
CA HIS A 102 13.34 1.25 -13.98
C HIS A 102 13.94 -0.04 -14.58
N VAL A 103 15.17 -0.38 -14.16
CA VAL A 103 15.51 -1.79 -14.02
C VAL A 103 14.37 -2.33 -13.17
N PRO A 104 13.62 -3.36 -13.59
CA PRO A 104 12.70 -4.05 -12.69
C PRO A 104 13.59 -4.59 -11.58
N SER A 105 13.78 -3.76 -10.56
CA SER A 105 14.77 -4.01 -9.55
C SER A 105 14.23 -5.20 -8.80
N GLU A 106 15.09 -6.06 -8.26
CA GLU A 106 14.63 -7.04 -7.28
C GLU A 106 13.74 -6.38 -6.21
N LEU A 107 13.91 -5.07 -5.97
CA LEU A 107 13.01 -4.22 -5.19
C LEU A 107 11.55 -4.17 -5.69
N ASP A 108 11.25 -4.13 -6.99
CA ASP A 108 9.87 -4.12 -7.50
C ASP A 108 9.21 -5.50 -7.34
N LYS A 109 9.98 -6.56 -7.58
CA LYS A 109 9.51 -7.94 -7.33
C LYS A 109 9.26 -8.14 -5.84
N LEU A 110 10.19 -7.70 -4.99
CA LEU A 110 10.05 -7.73 -3.54
C LEU A 110 8.85 -6.90 -3.08
N ARG A 111 8.65 -5.70 -3.62
CA ARG A 111 7.47 -4.87 -3.30
C ARG A 111 6.17 -5.60 -3.61
N ASN A 112 6.04 -6.17 -4.80
CA ASN A 112 4.86 -6.96 -5.17
C ASN A 112 4.68 -8.19 -4.27
N LEU A 113 5.77 -8.86 -3.86
CA LEU A 113 5.71 -9.97 -2.91
C LEU A 113 5.21 -9.53 -1.53
N PHE A 114 5.72 -8.40 -1.02
CA PHE A 114 5.27 -7.83 0.24
C PHE A 114 3.81 -7.41 0.18
N GLU A 115 3.38 -6.76 -0.91
CA GLU A 115 1.97 -6.40 -1.13
C GLU A 115 1.05 -7.64 -1.12
N ASN A 116 1.43 -8.71 -1.83
CA ASN A 116 0.68 -9.95 -1.83
C ASN A 116 0.62 -10.62 -0.44
N GLN A 117 1.72 -10.58 0.31
CA GLN A 117 1.77 -11.16 1.63
C GLN A 117 0.93 -10.37 2.64
N ILE A 118 0.93 -9.04 2.56
CA ILE A 118 0.08 -8.18 3.38
C ILE A 118 -1.39 -8.49 3.09
N GLN A 119 -1.80 -8.55 1.82
CA GLN A 119 -3.19 -8.86 1.46
C GLN A 119 -3.63 -10.23 1.99
N LYS A 120 -2.74 -11.23 1.92
CA LYS A 120 -3.04 -12.56 2.46
C LYS A 120 -3.29 -12.50 3.97
N ILE A 121 -2.42 -11.80 4.71
CA ILE A 121 -2.55 -11.66 6.16
C ILE A 121 -3.82 -10.89 6.51
N GLU A 122 -4.13 -9.81 5.79
CA GLU A 122 -5.38 -9.06 5.99
C GLU A 122 -6.60 -9.99 5.85
N ASN A 123 -6.64 -10.81 4.79
CA ASN A 123 -7.73 -11.76 4.60
C ASN A 123 -7.80 -12.83 5.71
N GLU A 124 -6.64 -13.34 6.17
CA GLU A 124 -6.60 -14.32 7.28
C GLU A 124 -7.11 -13.70 8.58
N VAL A 125 -6.71 -12.47 8.86
CA VAL A 125 -7.17 -11.71 10.03
C VAL A 125 -8.69 -11.49 9.97
N ASP A 126 -9.21 -11.09 8.81
CA ASP A 126 -10.66 -10.92 8.61
C ASP A 126 -11.42 -12.23 8.86
N CYS A 127 -10.92 -13.36 8.33
CA CYS A 127 -11.50 -14.68 8.59
C CYS A 127 -11.52 -15.04 10.08
N ILE A 128 -10.43 -14.79 10.80
CA ILE A 128 -10.33 -15.07 12.23
C ILE A 128 -11.32 -14.19 13.01
N TYR A 129 -11.45 -12.91 12.66
CA TYR A 129 -12.41 -12.02 13.30
C TYR A 129 -13.85 -12.50 13.15
N GLU A 130 -14.24 -12.94 11.95
CA GLU A 130 -15.58 -13.50 11.71
C GLU A 130 -15.80 -14.80 12.51
N GLU A 131 -14.81 -15.70 12.57
CA GLU A 131 -14.92 -16.92 13.38
C GLU A 131 -15.08 -16.62 14.88
N LEU A 132 -14.32 -15.66 15.40
CA LEU A 132 -14.41 -15.25 16.80
C LEU A 132 -15.74 -14.56 17.09
N TYR A 133 -16.20 -13.69 16.20
CA TYR A 133 -17.50 -13.05 16.30
C TYR A 133 -18.61 -14.10 16.36
N GLN A 134 -18.59 -15.11 15.50
CA GLN A 134 -19.58 -16.19 15.52
C GLN A 134 -19.51 -17.06 16.78
N ARG A 135 -18.32 -17.27 17.36
CA ARG A 135 -18.13 -18.09 18.58
C ARG A 135 -18.53 -17.37 19.87
N GLU A 136 -18.21 -16.08 20.00
CA GLU A 136 -18.53 -15.30 21.20
C GLU A 136 -19.93 -14.68 21.18
N TYR A 137 -20.54 -14.49 20.01
CA TYR A 137 -21.90 -13.98 19.91
C TYR A 137 -22.94 -15.08 20.17
N ILE A 138 -23.08 -15.44 21.45
CA ILE A 138 -24.29 -16.07 21.96
C ILE A 138 -25.42 -15.06 21.76
N THR A 139 -26.42 -15.40 20.94
CA THR A 139 -27.65 -14.62 20.84
C THR A 139 -28.24 -14.44 22.25
N LYS A 140 -28.12 -13.25 22.83
CA LYS A 140 -28.82 -12.87 24.06
C LYS A 140 -30.29 -12.65 23.76
N GLU A 141 -31.01 -13.66 23.27
CA GLU A 141 -32.47 -13.62 23.11
C GLU A 141 -33.04 -15.02 22.85
N SER A 142 -32.84 -15.92 23.81
CA SER A 142 -33.86 -16.92 24.14
C SER A 142 -33.65 -17.33 25.58
N GLN A 143 -34.55 -16.92 26.46
CA GLN A 143 -34.68 -17.54 27.78
C GLN A 143 -34.72 -19.07 27.59
N PRO A 144 -34.00 -19.86 28.39
CA PRO A 144 -34.10 -21.31 28.31
C PRO A 144 -35.55 -21.76 28.56
N GLU A 145 -36.08 -22.70 27.77
CA GLU A 145 -37.47 -23.18 27.91
C GLU A 145 -37.81 -23.70 29.32
N TRP A 146 -36.82 -24.18 30.08
CA TRP A 146 -37.02 -24.67 31.45
C TRP A 146 -37.35 -23.57 32.47
N LEU A 147 -37.27 -22.29 32.09
CA LEU A 147 -37.66 -21.17 32.97
C LEU A 147 -39.17 -20.87 32.96
N HIS A 148 -39.95 -21.53 32.09
CA HIS A 148 -41.39 -21.27 31.96
C HIS A 148 -42.32 -22.24 32.70
N ASP A 149 -41.82 -23.27 33.39
CA ASP A 149 -42.72 -24.14 34.16
C ASP A 149 -42.77 -23.77 35.64
N ARG A 150 -43.73 -22.91 35.97
CA ARG A 150 -44.16 -22.66 37.35
C ARG A 150 -45.24 -23.68 37.70
N SER A 151 -44.87 -24.91 38.05
CA SER A 151 -45.84 -25.89 38.57
C SER A 151 -45.20 -27.01 39.40
N TYR A 152 -45.20 -26.78 40.72
CA TYR A 152 -45.21 -27.73 41.84
C TYR A 152 -44.07 -28.76 42.01
N GLY A 153 -43.26 -28.48 43.05
CA GLY A 153 -42.74 -29.48 43.97
C GLY A 153 -41.39 -30.06 43.61
N PHE A 154 -40.34 -29.65 44.33
CA PHE A 154 -39.46 -30.52 45.13
C PHE A 154 -38.39 -29.65 45.81
N ALA A 155 -38.04 -30.00 47.06
CA ALA A 155 -37.41 -29.17 48.08
C ALA A 155 -35.91 -28.80 47.83
N PRO A 156 -35.36 -27.76 48.49
CA PRO A 156 -33.94 -27.46 48.43
C PRO A 156 -33.13 -28.55 49.13
N ILE A 157 -32.18 -29.16 48.42
CA ILE A 157 -31.19 -30.07 49.01
C ILE A 157 -30.03 -29.21 49.52
N TYR A 158 -29.89 -29.13 50.85
CA TYR A 158 -28.70 -28.59 51.50
C TYR A 158 -27.49 -29.50 51.22
N PRO A 159 -26.26 -28.96 51.10
CA PRO A 159 -25.07 -29.77 50.87
C PRO A 159 -24.87 -30.76 52.02
N MET A 160 -24.85 -32.04 51.68
CA MET A 160 -24.44 -33.11 52.59
C MET A 160 -22.94 -32.98 52.85
N ASN A 161 -22.57 -32.68 54.10
CA ASN A 161 -21.24 -33.00 54.61
C ASN A 161 -21.13 -34.54 54.65
N CYS A 162 -20.32 -35.11 53.77
CA CYS A 162 -19.88 -36.50 53.89
C CYS A 162 -18.42 -36.51 54.30
N ASP A 163 -18.20 -36.60 55.61
CA ASP A 163 -17.03 -37.28 56.16
C ASP A 163 -17.16 -38.77 55.80
N ILE A 164 -16.16 -39.34 55.12
CA ILE A 164 -15.77 -40.76 55.21
C ILE A 164 -14.34 -40.94 54.63
N ASP A 165 -13.44 -41.18 55.58
CA ASP A 165 -12.26 -42.04 55.68
C ASP A 165 -11.59 -42.68 54.44
N GLU A 166 -10.30 -42.33 54.32
CA GLU A 166 -9.10 -43.19 54.31
C GLU A 166 -9.12 -44.57 53.63
N SER A 167 -8.50 -44.63 52.45
CA SER A 167 -7.31 -45.47 52.12
C SER A 167 -7.04 -45.26 50.63
N TYR A 168 -5.87 -44.82 50.16
CA TYR A 168 -4.53 -45.38 50.32
C TYR A 168 -3.43 -44.29 50.20
N SER A 169 -2.44 -44.38 51.09
CA SER A 169 -1.09 -43.78 51.13
C SER A 169 -0.35 -43.65 49.78
N LEU A 170 0.64 -42.79 49.51
CA LEU A 170 1.45 -41.77 50.22
C LEU A 170 2.35 -41.11 49.13
N SER A 171 2.52 -39.79 49.14
CA SER A 171 3.88 -39.19 49.15
C SER A 171 3.84 -37.73 49.59
N THR A 172 4.38 -37.50 50.78
CA THR A 172 4.78 -36.22 51.36
C THR A 172 5.82 -35.52 50.49
N MET A 173 5.60 -34.27 50.09
CA MET A 173 6.65 -33.25 49.98
C MET A 173 6.10 -31.84 50.25
N ASP A 174 6.66 -31.25 51.29
CA ASP A 174 6.86 -29.85 51.65
C ASP A 174 5.86 -28.73 51.29
N SER A 175 5.46 -28.06 52.38
CA SER A 175 5.01 -26.68 52.45
C SER A 175 5.96 -25.72 51.72
N MET A 176 5.47 -25.02 50.70
CA MET A 176 6.13 -23.82 50.18
C MET A 176 5.28 -22.59 50.53
N ASP A 177 5.96 -21.65 51.18
CA ASP A 177 5.49 -20.34 51.63
C ASP A 177 5.00 -19.51 50.42
N TYR A 178 3.77 -18.99 50.47
CA TYR A 178 3.24 -18.12 49.41
C TYR A 178 3.82 -16.71 49.57
N ASN A 179 4.47 -16.19 48.53
CA ASN A 179 4.90 -14.78 48.47
C ASN A 179 3.72 -13.89 48.07
N THR A 180 3.01 -13.34 49.05
CA THR A 180 1.84 -12.46 48.87
C THR A 180 2.15 -11.13 48.18
N GLU A 181 3.43 -10.73 48.08
CA GLU A 181 3.84 -9.45 47.49
C GLU A 181 3.81 -9.43 45.96
N ILE A 182 3.81 -10.58 45.30
CA ILE A 182 3.79 -10.68 43.83
C ILE A 182 2.37 -10.47 43.28
N ASP A 183 1.34 -10.85 44.03
CA ASP A 183 -0.05 -10.78 43.58
C ASP A 183 -0.59 -9.33 43.58
N ASP A 184 -0.16 -8.50 44.55
CA ASP A 184 -0.57 -7.09 44.64
C ASP A 184 -0.01 -6.26 43.47
N GLU A 185 1.19 -6.58 42.95
CA GLU A 185 1.80 -5.90 41.82
C GLU A 185 1.10 -6.24 40.49
N ILE A 186 0.61 -7.47 40.35
CA ILE A 186 -0.16 -7.92 39.18
C ILE A 186 -1.53 -7.22 39.14
N ASP A 187 -2.20 -7.07 40.29
CA ASP A 187 -3.54 -6.47 40.37
C ASP A 187 -3.52 -4.96 40.06
N GLU A 188 -2.45 -4.24 40.43
CA GLU A 188 -2.22 -2.84 40.04
C GLU A 188 -1.97 -2.70 38.52
N ILE A 189 -1.24 -3.63 37.91
CA ILE A 189 -1.02 -3.64 36.45
C ILE A 189 -2.34 -3.85 35.69
N TYR A 190 -3.24 -4.69 36.21
CA TYR A 190 -4.55 -4.92 35.60
C TYR A 190 -5.48 -3.70 35.71
N LYS A 191 -5.49 -3.00 36.86
CA LYS A 191 -6.27 -1.76 37.02
C LYS A 191 -5.82 -0.63 36.11
N ASN A 192 -4.50 -0.46 35.93
CA ASN A 192 -3.95 0.65 35.15
C ASN A 192 -4.13 0.50 33.63
N ARG A 193 -4.54 -0.68 33.14
CA ARG A 193 -4.76 -0.95 31.70
C ARG A 193 -6.21 -0.72 31.26
N TYR A 194 -7.16 -0.60 32.20
CA TYR A 194 -8.58 -0.47 31.91
C TYR A 194 -8.99 1.01 31.86
N MET A 195 -8.92 1.63 30.67
CA MET A 195 -9.62 2.89 30.39
C MET A 195 -11.13 2.60 30.34
N PRO A 196 -12.01 3.26 31.14
CA PRO A 196 -13.37 2.76 31.36
C PRO A 196 -14.40 3.03 30.24
N GLU A 197 -14.04 3.65 29.11
CA GLU A 197 -15.05 4.25 28.20
C GLU A 197 -14.76 4.06 26.70
N GLU A 198 -14.36 2.86 26.27
CA GLU A 198 -14.62 2.44 24.88
C GLU A 198 -15.63 1.29 24.90
N LYS A 199 -16.86 1.57 24.42
CA LYS A 199 -17.92 0.58 24.26
C LYS A 199 -17.48 -0.48 23.24
N LEU A 200 -16.96 -1.59 23.75
CA LEU A 200 -16.42 -2.76 23.05
C LEU A 200 -17.40 -3.49 22.10
N HIS A 201 -18.62 -2.98 21.87
CA HIS A 201 -19.68 -3.71 21.18
C HIS A 201 -20.57 -2.82 20.29
N LEU A 202 -19.96 -1.95 19.48
CA LEU A 202 -20.69 -1.36 18.35
C LEU A 202 -20.31 -2.11 17.07
N PRO A 203 -21.27 -2.49 16.21
CA PRO A 203 -20.94 -3.03 14.90
C PRO A 203 -20.14 -1.99 14.09
N PRO A 204 -19.19 -2.42 13.24
CA PRO A 204 -18.43 -1.49 12.40
C PRO A 204 -19.38 -0.72 11.48
N THR A 205 -19.20 0.60 11.35
CA THR A 205 -20.01 1.48 10.50
C THR A 205 -19.72 1.34 8.99
N ARG A 206 -18.91 0.35 8.57
CA ARG A 206 -18.49 0.20 7.18
C ARG A 206 -19.44 -0.68 6.38
N ALA A 207 -20.14 -0.04 5.44
CA ALA A 207 -21.21 -0.60 4.60
C ALA A 207 -20.81 -1.72 3.60
N TRP A 208 -19.57 -2.24 3.61
CA TRP A 208 -19.13 -3.24 2.61
C TRP A 208 -19.28 -4.70 3.08
N MET A 209 -19.65 -4.96 4.34
CA MET A 209 -19.93 -6.30 4.90
C MET A 209 -21.23 -6.97 4.38
N THR A 210 -21.71 -6.61 3.19
CA THR A 210 -22.86 -7.28 2.55
C THR A 210 -22.48 -8.16 1.36
N MET A 211 -21.20 -8.24 1.01
CA MET A 211 -20.72 -9.21 0.04
C MET A 211 -20.01 -10.35 0.74
N ASN A 212 -20.58 -11.55 0.61
CA ASN A 212 -19.92 -12.80 0.97
C ASN A 212 -18.57 -12.88 0.25
N VAL A 213 -17.47 -12.67 0.99
CA VAL A 213 -16.10 -12.81 0.47
C VAL A 213 -15.72 -14.29 0.33
N CYS A 214 -16.53 -15.21 0.83
CA CYS A 214 -16.24 -16.65 0.88
C CYS A 214 -16.55 -17.42 -0.43
N ASP A 215 -17.08 -16.79 -1.47
CA ASP A 215 -17.49 -17.50 -2.71
C ASP A 215 -16.36 -17.68 -3.75
N ASN A 216 -15.12 -17.23 -3.50
CA ASN A 216 -14.02 -17.33 -4.45
C ASN A 216 -12.73 -17.95 -3.85
N ALA A 217 -12.85 -19.16 -3.30
CA ALA A 217 -11.70 -20.06 -3.04
C ALA A 217 -11.76 -21.28 -3.97
#